data_AF-A0A485JGA2-F1
#
_entry.id   AF-A0A485JGA2-F1
#
_cell.length_a   1.000
_cell.length_b   1.000
_cell.length_c   1.000
_cell.angle_alpha   90.00
_cell.angle_beta   90.00
_cell.angle_gamma   90.00
#
_symmetry.space_group_name_H-M   'P 1'
#
loop_
_entity.id
_entity.type
_entity.pdbx_description
1 polymer ?
#
loop_
_entity_poly.entity_id
_entity_poly.type
_entity_poly.pdbx_seq_one_letter_code
_entity_poly.pdbx_strand_id
1 'polypeptide(L)'
;MAGTALTIDTQKYVTNNSNSNMLGQTIAINAVNDINNRGNIVGDYSLGVKTTGNIYNYLNMLSYGVAGVSANKVTNSGKDAVLGGFYGLALEANETDNTGTIVGM
;
A
#
# COMPACT_ATOMS: atom_id res chain seq x y z
N MET A 1 -12.36 7.94 -15.03
CA MET A 1 -11.86 7.19 -13.86
C MET A 1 -11.33 5.85 -14.34
N ALA A 2 -10.12 5.47 -13.90
CA ALA A 2 -9.70 4.07 -13.93
C ALA A 2 -10.68 3.23 -13.08
N GLY A 3 -10.79 1.93 -13.37
CA GLY A 3 -11.92 1.07 -13.00
C GLY A 3 -12.39 1.15 -11.54
N THR A 4 -13.67 0.84 -11.34
CA THR A 4 -14.36 0.87 -10.04
C THR A 4 -13.62 0.11 -8.93
N ALA A 5 -12.93 -0.97 -9.28
CA ALA A 5 -12.08 -1.69 -8.33
C ALA A 5 -10.85 -2.28 -9.05
N LEU A 6 -9.72 -2.31 -8.35
CA LEU A 6 -8.54 -3.09 -8.70
C LEU A 6 -8.29 -4.12 -7.59
N THR A 7 -8.38 -5.40 -7.94
CA THR A 7 -8.11 -6.51 -7.01
C THR A 7 -6.95 -7.35 -7.53
N ILE A 8 -5.95 -7.59 -6.68
CA ILE A 8 -4.81 -8.48 -6.95
C ILE A 8 -4.77 -9.53 -5.85
N ASP A 9 -5.03 -10.79 -6.21
CA ASP A 9 -4.90 -11.94 -5.31
C ASP A 9 -3.82 -12.88 -5.84
N THR A 10 -2.76 -13.09 -5.07
CA THR A 10 -1.63 -13.93 -5.50
C THR A 10 -1.01 -14.71 -4.35
N GLN A 11 -0.60 -15.94 -4.63
CA GLN A 11 0.21 -16.75 -3.71
C GLN A 11 1.70 -16.38 -3.73
N LYS A 12 2.08 -15.36 -4.51
CA LYS A 12 3.47 -14.92 -4.67
C LYS A 12 3.61 -13.47 -4.20
N TYR A 13 4.48 -12.73 -4.89
CA TYR A 13 4.83 -11.34 -4.63
C TYR A 13 3.98 -10.40 -5.51
N VAL A 14 3.85 -9.15 -5.08
CA VAL A 14 3.42 -8.05 -5.94
C VAL A 14 4.58 -7.06 -6.08
N THR A 15 4.86 -6.63 -7.30
CA THR A 15 5.89 -5.61 -7.56
C THR A 15 5.30 -4.52 -8.44
N ASN A 16 5.20 -3.31 -7.88
CA ASN A 16 4.89 -2.09 -8.61
C ASN A 16 6.20 -1.32 -8.82
N ASN A 17 6.75 -1.39 -10.04
CA ASN A 17 8.05 -0.80 -10.35
C ASN A 17 8.02 0.73 -10.39
N SER A 18 9.21 1.34 -10.45
CA SER A 18 9.34 2.79 -10.67
C SER A 18 8.61 3.22 -11.95
N ASN A 19 7.98 4.39 -11.89
CA ASN A 19 7.15 4.94 -12.97
C ASN A 19 5.87 4.14 -13.30
N SER A 20 5.50 3.14 -12.49
CA SER A 20 4.23 2.41 -12.63
C SER A 20 3.12 3.00 -11.76
N ASN A 21 1.87 2.81 -12.20
CA ASN A 21 0.68 3.27 -11.49
C ASN A 21 -0.37 2.15 -11.38
N MET A 22 -0.87 1.92 -10.17
CA MET A 22 -2.05 1.13 -9.84
C MET A 22 -3.09 2.09 -9.24
N LEU A 23 -4.05 2.52 -10.06
CA LEU A 23 -5.03 3.54 -9.69
C LEU A 23 -6.44 2.96 -9.79
N GLY A 24 -7.30 3.27 -8.83
CA GLY A 24 -8.71 2.86 -8.81
C GLY A 24 -9.49 3.54 -7.68
N GLN A 25 -10.82 3.41 -7.69
CA GLN A 25 -11.62 3.93 -6.56
C GLN A 25 -11.36 3.12 -5.29
N THR A 26 -11.41 1.80 -5.43
CA THR A 26 -11.09 0.85 -4.38
C THR A 26 -9.96 -0.06 -4.87
N ILE A 27 -8.93 -0.22 -4.06
CA ILE A 27 -7.82 -1.13 -4.34
C ILE A 27 -7.75 -2.18 -3.23
N ALA A 28 -7.66 -3.45 -3.61
CA ALA A 28 -7.38 -4.57 -2.71
C ALA A 28 -6.21 -5.39 -3.25
N ILE A 29 -5.15 -5.53 -2.46
CA ILE A 29 -3.96 -6.32 -2.80
C ILE A 29 -3.74 -7.36 -1.70
N ASN A 30 -3.92 -8.63 -2.03
CA ASN A 30 -3.62 -9.76 -1.16
C ASN A 30 -2.49 -10.59 -1.77
N ALA A 31 -1.35 -10.62 -1.10
CA ALA A 31 -0.20 -11.43 -1.47
C ALA A 31 0.15 -12.40 -0.32
N VAL A 32 0.71 -13.56 -0.62
CA VAL A 32 1.30 -14.40 0.44
C VAL A 32 2.69 -13.85 0.79
N ASN A 33 3.49 -13.52 -0.22
CA ASN A 33 4.85 -13.02 -0.03
C ASN A 33 4.91 -11.49 -0.13
N ASP A 34 6.12 -10.94 -0.19
CA ASP A 34 6.35 -9.50 -0.11
C ASP A 34 5.64 -8.68 -1.19
N ILE A 35 5.28 -7.46 -0.81
CA ILE A 35 4.75 -6.42 -1.70
C ILE A 35 5.81 -5.33 -1.79
N ASN A 36 6.33 -5.12 -3.01
CA ASN A 36 7.35 -4.12 -3.30
C ASN A 36 6.73 -2.99 -4.12
N ASN A 37 6.62 -1.80 -3.53
CA ASN A 37 6.09 -0.62 -4.21
C ASN A 37 7.17 0.45 -4.38
N ARG A 38 7.49 0.76 -5.64
CA ARG A 38 8.39 1.84 -6.08
C ARG A 38 7.68 2.87 -6.97
N GLY A 39 6.37 2.71 -7.17
CA GLY A 39 5.52 3.56 -7.99
C GLY A 39 4.30 4.04 -7.20
N ASN A 40 3.20 4.33 -7.90
CA ASN A 40 1.97 4.79 -7.25
C ASN A 40 0.98 3.65 -7.11
N ILE A 41 0.48 3.44 -5.90
CA ILE A 41 -0.72 2.67 -5.59
C ILE A 41 -1.66 3.65 -4.89
N VAL A 42 -2.69 4.11 -5.60
CA VAL A 42 -3.57 5.18 -5.12
C VAL A 42 -5.04 4.80 -5.28
N GLY A 43 -5.73 4.72 -4.13
CA GLY A 43 -7.17 4.51 -4.04
C GLY A 43 -7.92 5.82 -3.80
N ASP A 44 -9.04 6.08 -4.49
CA ASP A 44 -9.85 7.27 -4.23
C ASP A 44 -10.65 7.15 -2.91
N TYR A 45 -11.18 5.97 -2.60
CA TYR A 45 -12.03 5.72 -1.42
C TYR A 45 -11.42 4.74 -0.43
N SER A 46 -10.80 3.66 -0.91
CA SER A 46 -10.16 2.71 -0.02
C SER A 46 -8.96 2.00 -0.63
N LEU A 47 -8.00 1.69 0.23
CA LEU A 47 -6.82 0.89 -0.07
C LEU A 47 -6.68 -0.20 0.99
N GLY A 48 -6.84 -1.46 0.59
CA GLY A 48 -6.52 -2.63 1.40
C GLY A 48 -5.27 -3.31 0.88
N VAL A 49 -4.24 -3.45 1.72
CA VAL A 49 -2.99 -4.14 1.38
C VAL A 49 -2.67 -5.15 2.47
N LYS A 50 -2.66 -6.43 2.09
CA LYS A 50 -2.42 -7.54 3.00
C LYS A 50 -1.35 -8.47 2.47
N THR A 51 -0.39 -8.81 3.33
CA THR A 51 0.55 -9.90 3.09
C THR A 51 0.94 -10.64 4.35
N THR A 52 1.37 -11.90 4.23
CA THR A 52 2.04 -12.61 5.33
C THR A 52 3.54 -12.30 5.39
N GLY A 53 4.11 -11.81 4.27
CA GLY A 53 5.47 -11.30 4.18
C GLY A 53 5.57 -9.84 4.60
N ASN A 54 6.44 -9.10 3.92
CA ASN A 54 6.76 -7.71 4.23
C ASN A 54 6.22 -6.75 3.16
N ILE A 55 5.97 -5.51 3.55
CA ILE A 55 5.64 -4.41 2.63
C ILE A 55 6.82 -3.46 2.59
N TYR A 56 7.33 -3.21 1.39
CA TYR A 56 8.36 -2.22 1.11
C TYR A 56 7.75 -1.11 0.26
N ASN A 57 7.43 0.02 0.89
CA ASN A 57 6.91 1.21 0.24
C ASN A 57 8.01 2.27 0.09
N TYR A 58 8.31 2.61 -1.17
CA TYR A 58 9.32 3.61 -1.54
C TYR A 58 8.73 4.81 -2.28
N LEU A 59 7.41 4.85 -2.49
CA LEU A 59 6.68 6.00 -3.03
C LEU A 59 5.24 6.00 -2.47
N ASN A 60 4.19 6.04 -3.28
CA ASN A 60 2.82 6.20 -2.79
C ASN A 60 2.11 4.85 -2.62
N MET A 61 1.67 4.56 -1.39
CA MET A 61 0.69 3.54 -1.04
C MET A 61 -0.40 4.23 -0.22
N LEU A 62 -1.26 4.95 -0.92
CA LEU A 62 -2.12 5.99 -0.36
C LEU A 62 -3.60 5.78 -0.75
N SER A 63 -4.49 6.04 0.19
CA SER A 63 -5.91 6.26 -0.08
C SER A 63 -6.27 7.72 0.17
N TYR A 64 -7.04 8.34 -0.72
CA TYR A 64 -7.70 9.60 -0.40
C TYR A 64 -8.86 9.41 0.59
N GLY A 65 -9.34 8.18 0.77
CA GLY A 65 -10.27 7.78 1.82
C GLY A 65 -9.56 7.08 2.98
N VAL A 66 -9.97 5.85 3.28
CA VAL A 66 -9.38 5.02 4.36
C VAL A 66 -8.38 4.02 3.82
N ALA A 67 -7.41 3.60 4.64
CA ALA A 67 -6.46 2.55 4.30
C ALA A 67 -6.37 1.48 5.39
N GLY A 68 -6.22 0.22 4.98
CA GLY A 68 -5.92 -0.92 5.82
C GLY A 68 -4.66 -1.62 5.33
N VAL A 69 -3.66 -1.74 6.19
CA VAL A 69 -2.36 -2.34 5.88
C VAL A 69 -2.05 -3.43 6.91
N SER A 70 -1.84 -4.66 6.45
CA SER A 70 -1.50 -5.80 7.30
C SER A 70 -0.30 -6.56 6.73
N ALA A 71 0.77 -6.68 7.51
CA ALA A 71 2.01 -7.34 7.09
C ALA A 71 2.83 -7.84 8.30
N ASN A 72 3.84 -8.68 8.07
CA ASN A 72 4.81 -8.97 9.12
C ASN A 72 5.65 -7.73 9.46
N LYS A 73 6.25 -7.09 8.45
CA LYS A 73 6.98 -5.82 8.57
C LYS A 73 6.53 -4.83 7.51
N VAL A 74 6.44 -3.55 7.88
CA VAL A 74 6.23 -2.44 6.94
C VAL A 74 7.47 -1.55 6.96
N THR A 75 8.05 -1.32 5.79
CA THR A 75 9.10 -0.33 5.58
C THR A 75 8.57 0.78 4.67
N ASN A 76 8.43 2.00 5.18
CA ASN A 76 8.02 3.17 4.44
C ASN A 76 9.19 4.18 4.39
N SER A 77 9.98 4.15 3.30
CA SER A 77 11.35 4.73 3.34
C SER A 77 11.87 5.42 2.07
N GLY A 78 11.00 5.81 1.15
CA GLY A 78 11.39 6.70 0.05
C GLY A 78 11.41 8.17 0.46
N LYS A 79 12.18 9.00 -0.24
CA LYS A 79 12.21 10.46 -0.04
C LYS A 79 10.80 11.07 -0.04
N ASP A 80 9.96 10.58 -0.95
CA ASP A 80 8.57 11.01 -1.13
C ASP A 80 7.59 9.87 -0.82
N ALA A 81 7.98 8.93 0.06
CA ALA A 81 7.12 7.80 0.38
C ALA A 81 5.99 8.22 1.32
N VAL A 82 4.76 7.87 0.92
CA VAL A 82 3.54 8.09 1.69
C VAL A 82 2.80 6.78 1.83
N LEU A 83 2.47 6.43 3.08
CA LEU A 83 1.65 5.28 3.42
C LEU A 83 0.44 5.74 4.24
N GLY A 84 -0.77 5.36 3.84
CA GLY A 84 -1.95 5.52 4.69
C GLY A 84 -3.22 5.95 3.97
N GLY A 85 -4.16 6.49 4.73
CA GLY A 85 -5.44 6.99 4.23
C GLY A 85 -5.79 8.32 4.89
N PHE A 86 -6.19 9.34 4.13
CA PHE A 86 -6.48 10.67 4.69
C PHE A 86 -7.64 10.68 5.71
N TYR A 87 -8.55 9.70 5.65
CA TYR A 87 -9.66 9.56 6.59
C TYR A 87 -9.47 8.42 7.59
N GLY A 88 -8.29 7.81 7.64
CA GLY A 88 -7.95 6.79 8.61
C GLY A 88 -7.01 5.71 8.07
N LEU A 89 -6.16 5.20 8.94
CA LEU A 89 -5.22 4.12 8.71
C LEU A 89 -5.34 3.07 9.82
N ALA A 90 -5.72 1.85 9.44
CA ALA A 90 -5.48 0.67 10.26
C ALA A 90 -4.15 0.03 9.82
N LEU A 91 -3.10 0.19 10.62
CA LEU A 91 -1.79 -0.38 10.37
C LEU A 91 -1.50 -1.53 11.36
N GLU A 92 -1.52 -2.75 10.84
CA GLU A 92 -1.26 -3.98 11.59
C GLU A 92 0.06 -4.60 11.12
N ALA A 93 1.16 -4.27 11.80
CA ALA A 93 2.47 -4.83 11.53
C ALA A 93 3.23 -5.16 12.82
N ASN A 94 4.02 -6.24 12.83
CA ASN A 94 4.86 -6.57 13.98
C ASN A 94 6.01 -5.56 14.13
N GLU A 95 6.49 -5.03 13.00
CA GLU A 95 7.55 -4.04 12.94
C GLU A 95 7.22 -2.98 11.87
N THR A 96 7.43 -1.71 12.20
CA THR A 96 7.26 -0.60 11.26
C THR A 96 8.50 0.28 11.27
N ASP A 97 9.22 0.29 10.15
CA ASP A 97 10.32 1.20 9.89
C ASP A 97 9.83 2.34 9.00
N ASN A 98 9.79 3.55 9.54
CA ASN A 98 9.33 4.72 8.81
C ASN A 98 10.37 5.84 8.79
N THR A 99 10.82 6.20 7.59
CA THR A 99 11.57 7.43 7.33
C THR A 99 10.85 8.35 6.33
N GLY A 100 9.76 7.87 5.72
CA GLY A 100 8.84 8.67 4.92
C GLY A 100 7.70 9.26 5.76
N THR A 101 6.54 9.47 5.13
CA THR A 101 5.34 9.98 5.77
C THR A 101 4.29 8.89 5.94
N ILE A 102 3.68 8.82 7.12
CA ILE A 102 2.48 8.03 7.38
C ILE A 102 1.33 9.01 7.66
N VAL A 103 0.17 8.77 7.05
CA VAL A 103 -1.03 9.61 7.21
C VAL A 103 -2.23 8.79 7.71
N GLY A 104 -3.09 9.43 8.51
CA GLY A 104 -4.34 8.83 8.98
C GLY A 104 -4.27 7.99 10.24
N MET A 105 -3.17 8.04 10.99
CA MET A 105 -3.08 7.42 12.32
C MET A 105 -4.01 8.09 13.34
#